data_AF-A0A142L692-F1
#
_entry.id   AF-A0A142L692-F1
#
_cell.length_a   1.000
_cell.length_b   1.000
_cell.length_c   1.000
_cell.angle_alpha   90.00
_cell.angle_beta   90.00
_cell.angle_gamma   90.00
#
_symmetry.space_group_name_H-M   'P 1'
#
loop_
_entity.id
_entity.type
_entity.pdbx_description
1 polymer ?
#
loop_
_entity_poly.entity_id
_entity_poly.type
_entity_poly.pdbx_seq_one_letter_code
_entity_poly.pdbx_strand_id
1 'polypeptide(L)'
;MIYLFIKHPSRPIENDGTINEYYDCPFSLVIISEDFAQQKEFYIPPNYIDKQYLAFCSKDFLYLPADENKQKRKGNTLYYKLNFSF
;
A
#
# COMPACT_ATOMS: atom_id res chain seq x y z
N MET A 1 8.12 -16.01 -2.44
CA MET A 1 8.02 -14.74 -1.68
C MET A 1 6.56 -14.29 -1.60
N ILE A 2 6.09 -13.86 -0.43
CA ILE A 2 4.70 -13.51 -0.13
C ILE A 2 4.63 -12.01 0.22
N TYR A 3 3.61 -11.32 -0.28
CA TYR A 3 3.32 -9.92 0.01
C TYR A 3 2.00 -9.83 0.79
N LEU A 4 2.06 -9.32 2.02
CA LEU A 4 0.92 -9.25 2.91
C LEU A 4 0.58 -7.79 3.22
N PHE A 5 -0.66 -7.38 2.89
CA PHE A 5 -1.20 -6.12 3.36
C PHE A 5 -1.80 -6.29 4.76
N ILE A 6 -1.28 -5.53 5.72
CA ILE A 6 -1.78 -5.47 7.09
C ILE A 6 -2.43 -4.10 7.27
N LYS A 7 -3.71 -4.09 7.65
CA LYS A 7 -4.41 -2.86 8.03
C LYS A 7 -4.02 -2.47 9.46
N HIS A 8 -3.63 -1.21 9.66
CA HIS A 8 -3.43 -0.69 11.01
C HIS A 8 -4.77 -0.35 11.67
N PRO A 9 -4.88 -0.47 13.00
CA PRO A 9 -6.04 -0.03 13.74
C PRO A 9 -6.19 1.49 13.59
N SER A 10 -7.14 1.92 12.77
CA SER A 10 -7.62 3.30 12.70
C SER A 10 -8.93 3.42 13.47
N ARG A 11 -9.21 4.62 13.99
CA ARG A 11 -10.53 4.89 14.54
C ARG A 11 -11.51 5.00 13.35
N PRO A 12 -12.58 4.20 13.32
CA PRO A 12 -13.58 4.28 12.26
C PRO A 12 -14.32 5.63 12.27
N ILE A 13 -14.28 6.34 13.41
CA ILE A 13 -14.89 7.64 13.62
C ILE A 13 -13.88 8.53 14.35
N GLU A 14 -13.55 9.69 13.78
CA GLU A 14 -12.72 10.71 14.43
C GLU A 14 -13.51 11.50 15.49
N ASN A 15 -12.81 12.26 16.33
CA ASN A 15 -13.46 13.02 17.41
C ASN A 15 -14.44 14.10 16.90
N ASP A 16 -14.34 14.48 15.62
CA ASP A 16 -15.23 15.41 14.93
C ASP A 16 -16.42 14.72 14.23
N GLY A 17 -16.52 13.39 14.31
CA GLY A 17 -17.58 12.60 13.68
C GLY A 17 -17.27 12.14 12.26
N THR A 18 -16.08 12.42 11.72
CA THR A 18 -15.67 11.95 10.39
C THR A 18 -15.58 10.42 10.38
N ILE A 19 -16.33 9.78 9.48
CA ILE A 19 -16.29 8.32 9.28
C ILE A 19 -15.20 8.02 8.25
N ASN A 20 -14.14 7.34 8.67
CA ASN A 20 -13.07 6.94 7.78
C ASN A 20 -13.45 5.63 7.07
N GLU A 21 -13.44 5.61 5.74
CA GLU A 21 -13.63 4.37 4.97
C GLU A 21 -12.45 3.42 5.19
N TYR A 22 -12.64 2.15 4.84
CA TYR A 22 -11.59 1.13 4.97
C TYR A 22 -10.24 1.58 4.35
N TYR A 23 -10.29 2.33 3.25
CA TYR A 23 -9.16 2.81 2.47
C TYR A 23 -8.50 4.08 3.03
N ASP A 24 -9.17 4.78 3.94
CA ASP A 24 -8.66 6.00 4.56
C ASP A 24 -7.75 5.67 5.77
N CYS A 25 -7.42 4.39 5.94
CA CYS A 25 -6.62 3.87 7.04
C CYS A 25 -5.16 3.67 6.61
N PRO A 26 -4.18 3.69 7.53
CA PRO A 26 -2.83 3.29 7.19
C PRO A 26 -2.73 1.76 7.00
N PHE A 27 -1.81 1.34 6.14
CA PHE A 27 -1.50 -0.06 5.89
C PHE A 27 0.00 -0.30 6.03
N SER A 28 0.39 -1.54 6.29
CA SER A 28 1.75 -2.02 6.08
C SER A 28 1.75 -3.05 4.97
N LEU A 29 2.72 -2.95 4.08
CA LEU A 29 3.09 -4.04 3.19
C LEU A 29 4.25 -4.81 3.84
N VAL A 30 3.98 -6.02 4.26
CA VAL A 30 4.97 -6.94 4.82
C VAL A 30 5.42 -7.91 3.72
N ILE A 31 6.74 -8.03 3.55
CA ILE A 31 7.36 -9.00 2.66
C ILE A 31 7.83 -10.18 3.49
N ILE A 32 7.35 -11.37 3.12
CA ILE A 32 7.59 -12.62 3.82
C ILE A 32 8.30 -13.59 2.85
N SER A 33 9.38 -14.22 3.30
CA SER A 33 10.08 -15.26 2.53
C SER A 33 9.31 -16.57 2.51
N GLU A 34 9.77 -17.55 1.74
CA GLU A 34 9.05 -18.82 1.55
C GLU A 34 9.06 -19.73 2.79
N ASP A 35 10.00 -19.49 3.70
CA ASP A 35 10.09 -20.07 5.04
C ASP A 35 9.26 -19.31 6.09
N PHE A 36 8.42 -18.37 5.66
CA PHE A 36 7.57 -17.53 6.51
C PHE A 36 8.31 -16.54 7.43
N ALA A 37 9.59 -16.25 7.18
CA ALA A 37 10.29 -15.18 7.88
C ALA A 37 9.94 -13.79 7.30
N GLN A 38 9.70 -12.80 8.16
CA GLN A 38 9.52 -11.41 7.73
C GLN A 38 10.86 -10.84 7.26
N GLN A 39 10.92 -10.39 6.01
CA GLN A 39 12.11 -9.82 5.40
C GLN A 39 12.11 -8.28 5.50
N LYS A 40 10.95 -7.66 5.28
CA LYS A 40 10.82 -6.20 5.24
C LYS A 40 9.39 -5.76 5.48
N GLU A 41 9.23 -4.53 5.95
CA GLU A 41 7.93 -3.88 6.10
C GLU A 41 8.00 -2.47 5.53
N PHE A 42 6.95 -2.07 4.79
CA PHE A 42 6.75 -0.72 4.31
C PHE A 42 5.47 -0.15 4.88
N TYR A 43 5.58 0.94 5.64
CA TYR A 43 4.42 1.70 6.08
C TYR A 43 3.84 2.51 4.91
N ILE A 44 2.54 2.38 4.70
CA ILE A 44 1.75 3.07 3.69
C ILE A 44 0.78 4.00 4.44
N PRO A 45 0.97 5.33 4.37
CA PRO A 45 0.08 6.25 5.05
C PRO A 45 -1.33 6.25 4.41
N PRO A 46 -2.34 6.79 5.12
CA PRO A 46 -3.66 7.04 4.54
C PRO A 46 -3.58 7.82 3.22
N ASN A 47 -4.54 7.56 2.33
CA ASN A 47 -4.70 8.27 1.05
C ASN A 47 -3.39 8.28 0.24
N TYR A 48 -2.64 7.18 0.32
CA TYR A 48 -1.43 6.98 -0.47
C TYR A 48 -1.70 6.04 -1.63
N ILE A 49 -2.55 5.04 -1.44
CA ILE A 49 -2.95 4.07 -2.45
C ILE A 49 -4.40 4.34 -2.86
N ASP A 50 -4.70 4.18 -4.14
CA ASP A 50 -6.07 4.27 -4.66
C ASP A 50 -6.99 3.22 -4.01
N LYS A 51 -8.25 3.60 -3.76
CA LYS A 51 -9.30 2.78 -3.15
C LYS A 51 -9.58 1.47 -3.91
N GLN A 52 -9.17 1.31 -5.16
CA GLN A 52 -9.46 0.12 -5.97
C GLN A 52 -8.48 -1.07 -5.79
N TYR A 53 -7.43 -0.97 -4.98
CA TYR A 53 -6.43 -2.05 -4.71
C TYR A 53 -6.07 -2.95 -5.90
N LEU A 54 -5.75 -2.36 -7.04
CA LEU A 54 -5.17 -3.10 -8.18
C LEU A 54 -3.65 -3.21 -8.00
N ALA A 55 -3.22 -4.07 -7.07
CA ALA A 55 -1.81 -4.43 -6.93
C ALA A 55 -1.45 -5.54 -7.92
N PHE A 56 -0.30 -5.41 -8.60
CA PHE A 56 0.24 -6.49 -9.41
C PHE A 56 1.75 -6.65 -9.25
N CYS A 57 2.21 -7.89 -9.31
CA CYS A 57 3.62 -8.24 -9.23
C CYS A 57 4.18 -8.47 -10.63
N SER A 58 5.39 -7.97 -10.87
CA SER A 58 6.26 -8.37 -11.98
C SER A 58 7.43 -9.19 -11.44
N LYS A 59 8.39 -9.57 -12.31
CA LYS A 59 9.59 -10.30 -11.91
C LYS A 59 10.39 -9.58 -10.81
N ASP A 60 10.51 -8.25 -10.91
CA ASP A 60 11.44 -7.46 -10.09
C ASP A 60 10.76 -6.37 -9.25
N PHE A 61 9.44 -6.16 -9.44
CA PHE A 61 8.72 -5.06 -8.81
C PHE A 61 7.28 -5.39 -8.43
N LEU A 62 6.82 -4.79 -7.32
CA LEU A 62 5.41 -4.71 -6.94
C LEU A 62 4.90 -3.32 -7.30
N TYR A 63 3.76 -3.30 -7.98
CA TYR A 63 3.10 -2.08 -8.42
C TYR A 63 1.82 -1.89 -7.60
N LEU A 64 1.69 -0.71 -6.97
CA LEU A 64 0.53 -0.33 -6.16
C LEU A 64 -0.11 0.92 -6.74
N PRO A 65 -1.44 0.97 -6.91
CA PRO A 65 -2.09 2.10 -7.56
C PRO A 65 -1.92 3.34 -6.68
N ALA A 66 -1.40 4.42 -7.24
CA ALA A 66 -1.07 5.63 -6.49
C ALA A 66 -2.26 6.61 -6.46
N ASP A 67 -2.51 7.23 -5.30
CA ASP A 67 -3.50 8.32 -5.20
C ASP A 67 -3.20 9.43 -6.24
N GLU A 68 -4.24 9.90 -6.93
CA GLU A 68 -4.13 10.88 -8.01
C GLU A 68 -3.45 12.19 -7.58
N ASN A 69 -3.59 12.57 -6.30
CA ASN A 69 -3.11 13.85 -5.77
C ASN A 69 -1.63 13.84 -5.37
N LYS A 70 -0.99 12.67 -5.23
CA LYS A 70 0.39 12.55 -4.70
C LYS A 70 1.47 12.36 -5.78
N GLN A 71 1.19 12.69 -7.04
CA GLN A 71 2.10 12.35 -8.15
C GLN A 71 2.89 13.49 -8.77
N LYS A 72 4.14 13.18 -9.16
CA LYS A 72 4.86 13.84 -10.26
C LYS A 72 4.55 13.07 -11.56
N ARG A 73 3.81 13.68 -12.48
CA ARG A 73 3.29 13.09 -13.74
C ARG A 73 4.36 12.34 -14.55
N LYS A 74 4.19 11.02 -14.76
CA LYS A 74 4.92 10.25 -15.77
C LYS A 74 4.05 9.09 -16.32
N GLY A 75 3.31 9.34 -17.40
CA GLY A 75 2.51 8.33 -18.12
C GLY A 75 1.10 8.07 -17.56
N ASN A 76 0.15 7.72 -18.43
CA ASN A 76 -1.29 7.61 -18.15
C ASN A 76 -1.71 6.40 -17.29
N THR A 77 -0.83 5.85 -16.45
CA THR A 77 -1.21 4.79 -15.48
C THR A 77 -0.38 4.90 -14.21
N LEU A 78 -1.08 4.90 -13.08
CA LEU A 78 -0.66 5.48 -11.80
C LEU A 78 -0.19 4.39 -10.82
N TYR A 79 1.11 4.05 -10.80
CA TYR A 79 1.62 3.03 -9.86
C TYR A 79 2.87 3.47 -9.09
N TYR A 80 2.90 3.23 -7.77
CA TYR A 80 4.13 3.16 -6.98
C TYR A 80 4.87 1.89 -7.29
N LYS A 81 6.18 2.00 -7.53
CA LYS A 81 7.07 0.89 -7.85
C LYS A 81 7.95 0.57 -6.65
N LEU A 82 7.75 -0.59 -6.05
CA LEU A 82 8.59 -1.11 -4.97
C LEU A 82 9.60 -2.08 -5.56
N ASN A 83 10.89 -1.78 -5.38
CA ASN A 83 11.99 -2.60 -5.89
C ASN A 83 12.26 -3.80 -4.96
N PHE A 84 12.36 -4.99 -5.55
CA PHE A 84 12.73 -6.23 -4.87
C PHE A 84 14.25 -6.43 -4.76
N SER A 85 15.07 -5.44 -5.14
CA SER A 85 16.52 -5.52 -4.95
C SER A 85 16.83 -5.56 -3.45
N PHE A 86 17.20 -6.74 -2.97
CA PHE A 86 17.73 -7.02 -1.65
C PHE A 86 19.25 -6.91 -1.66
#